data_AF-A0A6I0E7Y7-F1
#
_entry.id   AF-A0A6I0E7Y7-F1
#
_cell.length_a   1.000
_cell.length_b   1.000
_cell.length_c   1.000
_cell.angle_alpha   90.00
_cell.angle_beta   90.00
_cell.angle_gamma   90.00
#
_symmetry.space_group_name_H-M   'P 1'
#
loop_
_entity.id
_entity.type
_entity.pdbx_description
1 polymer ?
#
loop_
_entity_poly.entity_id
_entity_poly.type
_entity_poly.pdbx_seq_one_letter_code
_entity_poly.pdbx_strand_id
1 'polypeptide(L)'
;MKTLRHIGLIGVAGLLCLTTKVNAQQQALYSQYMLDAYLVNPAVAGAEGVTAINLTARQQWAGYSESPSTYALSAQTRILKTSFRNRSRLIKSRVKRRRPSGRVG
;
A
#
# COMPACT_ATOMS: atom_id res chain seq x y z
N MET A 1 -32.03 -8.43 -52.57
CA MET A 1 -32.50 -8.91 -51.24
C MET A 1 -31.42 -9.58 -50.39
N LYS A 2 -30.40 -10.26 -50.95
CA LYS A 2 -29.37 -10.96 -50.16
C LYS A 2 -28.45 -9.99 -49.39
N THR A 3 -27.98 -8.91 -50.01
CA THR A 3 -27.09 -7.90 -49.39
C THR A 3 -27.74 -7.16 -48.21
N LEU A 4 -29.02 -6.80 -48.33
CA LEU A 4 -29.79 -6.13 -47.28
C LEU A 4 -29.92 -6.99 -46.00
N ARG A 5 -30.02 -8.33 -46.16
CA ARG A 5 -30.07 -9.28 -45.04
C ARG A 5 -28.71 -9.40 -44.33
N HIS A 6 -27.61 -9.28 -45.04
CA HIS A 6 -26.27 -9.34 -44.45
C HIS A 6 -25.95 -8.06 -43.66
N ILE A 7 -26.37 -6.89 -44.17
CA ILE A 7 -26.26 -5.61 -43.45
C ILE A 7 -27.06 -5.66 -42.13
N GLY A 8 -28.28 -6.19 -42.16
CA GLY A 8 -29.08 -6.39 -40.95
C GLY A 8 -28.43 -7.36 -39.95
N LEU A 9 -27.87 -8.47 -40.42
CA LEU A 9 -27.16 -9.46 -39.59
C LEU A 9 -25.90 -8.88 -38.95
N ILE A 10 -25.13 -8.08 -39.69
CA ILE A 10 -23.93 -7.40 -39.18
C ILE A 10 -24.32 -6.37 -38.11
N GLY A 11 -25.41 -5.62 -38.33
CA GLY A 11 -25.93 -4.66 -37.35
C GLY A 11 -26.37 -5.33 -36.04
N VAL A 12 -27.08 -6.45 -36.14
CA VAL A 12 -27.52 -7.23 -34.96
C VAL A 12 -26.33 -7.85 -34.22
N ALA A 13 -25.34 -8.39 -34.93
CA ALA A 13 -24.13 -8.94 -34.35
C ALA A 13 -23.29 -7.86 -33.63
N GLY A 14 -23.18 -6.66 -34.22
CA GLY A 14 -22.50 -5.52 -33.58
C GLY A 14 -23.20 -5.05 -32.30
N LEU A 15 -24.55 -5.06 -32.28
CA LEU A 15 -25.32 -4.67 -31.11
C LEU A 15 -25.19 -5.66 -29.94
N LEU A 16 -25.11 -6.97 -30.24
CA LEU A 16 -24.90 -8.03 -29.25
C LEU A 16 -23.53 -7.98 -28.58
N CYS A 17 -22.49 -7.47 -29.25
CA CYS A 17 -21.15 -7.34 -28.66
C CYS A 17 -21.03 -6.22 -27.61
N LEU A 18 -21.95 -5.25 -27.58
CA LEU A 18 -21.87 -4.06 -26.71
C LEU A 18 -22.41 -4.29 -25.29
N THR A 19 -23.05 -5.42 -25.00
CA THR A 19 -23.72 -5.65 -23.71
C THR A 19 -22.85 -6.36 -22.67
N THR A 20 -21.54 -6.49 -22.89
CA THR A 20 -20.65 -7.17 -21.94
C THR A 20 -20.36 -6.29 -20.73
N LYS A 21 -20.59 -6.81 -19.53
CA LYS A 21 -20.29 -6.11 -18.27
C LYS A 21 -18.79 -6.12 -18.03
N VAL A 22 -18.15 -4.96 -18.17
CA VAL A 22 -16.73 -4.79 -17.85
C VAL A 22 -16.61 -4.57 -16.34
N ASN A 23 -15.77 -5.38 -15.70
CA ASN A 23 -15.42 -5.21 -14.28
C ASN A 23 -14.12 -4.42 -14.23
N ALA A 24 -14.20 -3.11 -14.01
CA ALA A 24 -13.03 -2.27 -13.82
C ALA A 24 -12.73 -2.19 -12.32
N GLN A 25 -11.55 -2.66 -11.91
CA GLN A 25 -11.08 -2.48 -10.54
C GLN A 25 -10.53 -1.06 -10.39
N GLN A 26 -11.20 -0.25 -9.59
CA GLN A 26 -10.62 1.01 -9.15
C GLN A 26 -9.55 0.70 -8.11
N GLN A 27 -8.28 0.79 -8.50
CA GLN A 27 -7.19 0.68 -7.54
C GLN A 27 -7.21 1.93 -6.67
N ALA A 28 -7.32 1.74 -5.36
CA ALA A 28 -7.17 2.83 -4.40
C ALA A 28 -5.77 3.42 -4.55
N LEU A 29 -5.68 4.61 -5.15
CA LEU A 29 -4.43 5.30 -5.33
C LEU A 29 -4.10 6.04 -4.03
N TYR A 30 -3.33 5.39 -3.15
CA TYR A 30 -2.87 6.02 -1.92
C TYR A 30 -1.83 7.10 -2.26
N SER A 31 -2.23 8.37 -2.30
CA SER A 31 -1.28 9.50 -2.33
C SER A 31 -0.42 9.57 -1.05
N GLN A 32 -0.73 8.75 -0.05
CA GLN A 32 -0.15 8.74 1.29
C GLN A 32 1.12 7.89 1.42
N TYR A 33 1.61 7.30 0.33
CA TYR A 33 2.81 6.44 0.36
C TYR A 33 4.05 7.14 0.93
N MET A 34 4.12 8.46 0.83
CA MET A 34 5.22 9.25 1.38
C MET A 34 5.20 9.30 2.92
N LEU A 35 4.03 9.13 3.55
CA LEU A 35 3.94 9.16 5.02
C LEU A 35 4.21 7.79 5.65
N ASP A 36 3.90 6.71 4.94
CA ASP A 36 4.16 5.36 5.42
C ASP A 36 4.58 4.43 4.28
N ALA A 37 5.90 4.26 4.12
CA ALA A 37 6.48 3.36 3.13
C ALA A 37 6.13 1.88 3.41
N TYR A 38 5.80 1.51 4.65
CA TYR A 38 5.41 0.15 5.01
C TYR A 38 4.02 -0.22 4.45
N LEU A 39 3.12 0.75 4.28
CA LEU A 39 1.82 0.53 3.63
C LEU A 39 1.94 0.19 2.14
N VAL A 40 3.03 0.62 1.49
CA VAL A 40 3.28 0.34 0.07
C VAL A 40 4.15 -0.89 -0.13
N ASN A 41 5.17 -1.07 0.71
CA ASN A 41 6.09 -2.19 0.60
C ASN A 41 6.31 -2.85 1.96
N PRO A 42 5.75 -4.05 2.20
CA PRO A 42 5.92 -4.75 3.47
C PRO A 42 7.38 -5.15 3.75
N ALA A 43 8.26 -5.20 2.75
CA ALA A 43 9.69 -5.46 2.95
C ALA A 43 10.42 -4.33 3.70
N VAL A 44 9.82 -3.13 3.78
CA VAL A 44 10.37 -2.01 4.57
C VAL A 44 10.23 -2.26 6.08
N ALA A 45 9.49 -3.29 6.50
CA ALA A 45 9.26 -3.61 7.91
C ALA A 45 10.56 -3.64 8.73
N GLY A 46 10.66 -2.72 9.69
CA GLY A 46 11.80 -2.68 10.61
C GLY A 46 13.12 -2.24 9.97
N ALA A 47 13.13 -1.69 8.75
CA ALA A 47 14.31 -1.12 8.09
C ALA A 47 14.97 -0.02 8.95
N GLU A 48 14.16 0.80 9.62
CA GLU A 48 14.61 1.87 10.53
C GLU A 48 15.18 1.35 11.86
N GLY A 49 14.98 0.07 12.19
CA GLY A 49 15.51 -0.54 13.40
C GLY A 49 14.79 -0.15 14.69
N VAL A 50 13.58 0.40 14.57
CA VAL A 50 12.66 0.73 15.66
C VAL A 50 11.34 -0.01 15.46
N THR A 51 10.60 -0.18 16.56
CA THR A 51 9.18 -0.56 16.50
C THR A 51 8.39 0.73 16.31
N ALA A 52 7.61 0.79 15.23
CA ALA A 52 6.80 1.95 14.87
C ALA A 52 5.34 1.53 14.71
N ILE A 53 4.44 2.37 15.20
CA ILE A 53 2.99 2.23 15.03
C ILE A 53 2.52 3.56 14.45
N ASN A 54 1.89 3.53 13.27
CA ASN A 54 1.43 4.73 12.58
C ASN A 54 -0.09 4.69 12.43
N LEU A 55 -0.73 5.82 12.73
CA LEU A 55 -2.15 6.05 12.50
C LEU A 55 -2.28 7.23 11.53
N THR A 56 -2.95 7.02 10.40
CA THR A 56 -3.20 8.05 9.41
C THR A 56 -4.69 8.22 9.19
N ALA A 57 -5.16 9.46 9.23
CA ALA A 57 -6.53 9.86 8.90
C ALA A 57 -6.47 10.92 7.80
N ARG A 58 -7.28 10.76 6.75
CA ARG A 58 -7.35 11.68 5.61
C ARG A 58 -8.79 11.98 5.25
N GLN A 59 -9.09 13.27 5.09
CA GLN A 59 -10.36 13.79 4.60
C GLN A 59 -10.09 14.53 3.28
N GLN A 60 -10.83 14.24 2.21
CA GLN A 60 -10.55 14.84 0.89
C GLN A 60 -11.23 16.19 0.67
N TRP A 61 -12.46 16.41 1.16
CA TRP A 61 -13.14 17.71 1.03
C TRP A 61 -13.50 18.26 2.41
N ALA A 62 -12.75 19.28 2.86
CA ALA A 62 -13.03 19.96 4.11
C ALA A 62 -14.37 20.70 4.01
N GLY A 63 -15.25 20.52 5.01
CA GLY A 63 -16.53 21.22 5.10
C GLY A 63 -17.74 20.48 4.50
N TYR A 64 -17.56 19.31 3.88
CA TYR A 64 -18.67 18.43 3.47
C TYR A 64 -18.89 17.31 4.49
N SER A 65 -20.15 17.08 4.89
CA SER A 65 -20.51 16.09 5.91
C SER A 65 -20.22 14.64 5.48
N GLU A 66 -20.45 14.32 4.21
CA GLU A 66 -20.27 12.98 3.63
C GLU A 66 -19.00 12.89 2.77
N SER A 67 -17.94 13.59 3.15
CA SER A 67 -16.71 13.59 2.35
C SER A 67 -15.95 12.27 2.52
N PRO A 68 -15.34 11.73 1.44
CA PRO A 68 -14.54 10.52 1.50
C PRO A 68 -13.42 10.63 2.55
N SER A 69 -13.53 9.78 3.58
CA SER A 69 -12.54 9.65 4.65
C SER A 69 -11.76 8.35 4.49
N THR A 70 -10.44 8.39 4.68
CA THR A 70 -9.59 7.20 4.68
C THR A 70 -8.80 7.13 5.97
N TYR A 71 -8.87 5.98 6.65
CA TYR A 71 -8.10 5.70 7.86
C TYR A 71 -7.19 4.51 7.61
N ALA A 72 -5.94 4.60 8.06
CA ALA A 72 -4.98 3.51 7.98
C ALA A 72 -4.26 3.37 9.32
N LEU A 73 -4.16 2.13 9.80
CA LEU A 73 -3.40 1.76 10.98
C LEU A 73 -2.32 0.78 10.54
N SER A 74 -1.07 1.07 10.85
CA SER A 74 0.07 0.20 10.55
C SER A 74 0.94 0.01 11.79
N ALA A 75 1.52 -1.18 11.91
CA ALA A 75 2.45 -1.50 12.99
C ALA A 75 3.57 -2.36 12.41
N GLN A 76 4.81 -1.91 12.61
CA GLN A 76 6.00 -2.61 12.17
C GLN A 76 7.01 -2.70 13.30
N THR A 77 7.68 -3.85 13.40
CA THR A 77 8.68 -4.09 14.44
C THR A 77 9.84 -4.88 13.88
N ARG A 78 11.04 -4.59 14.39
CA ARG A 78 12.22 -5.40 14.12
C ARG A 78 12.32 -6.49 15.19
N ILE A 79 12.22 -7.76 14.76
CA ILE A 79 12.27 -8.93 15.66
C ILE A 79 13.72 -9.29 16.07
N LEU A 80 14.74 -8.73 15.41
CA LEU A 80 16.15 -9.05 15.68
C LEU A 80 16.75 -8.37 16.92
N LYS A 81 17.74 -9.05 17.52
CA LYS A 81 18.29 -8.79 18.87
C LYS A 81 19.02 -7.46 19.10
N THR A 82 19.22 -6.61 18.09
CA THR A 82 19.92 -5.33 18.26
C THR A 82 19.09 -4.15 17.77
N SER A 83 18.53 -3.39 18.70
CA SER A 83 17.98 -2.06 18.45
C SER A 83 19.11 -1.04 18.28
N PHE A 84 18.97 -0.12 17.33
CA PHE A 84 19.91 0.98 17.09
C PHE A 84 20.10 1.87 18.33
N ARG A 85 19.09 1.89 19.22
CA ARG A 85 19.02 2.70 20.45
C ARG A 85 20.04 2.31 21.53
N ASN A 86 20.88 1.29 21.31
CA ASN A 86 21.96 0.95 22.23
C ASN A 86 23.22 1.82 22.06
N ARG A 87 23.21 2.79 21.13
CA ARG A 87 24.34 3.71 20.91
C ARG A 87 24.56 4.69 22.08
N SER A 88 23.51 5.13 22.76
CA SER A 88 23.59 6.11 23.87
C SER A 88 23.99 5.49 25.22
N ARG A 89 24.00 4.16 25.32
CA ARG A 89 24.44 3.41 26.53
C ARG A 89 25.88 2.91 26.43
N LEU A 90 26.63 3.35 25.41
CA LEU A 90 28.02 2.94 25.15
C LEU A 90 29.05 3.56 26.10
N ILE A 91 28.64 4.43 27.01
CA ILE A 91 29.48 4.79 28.15
C ILE A 91 29.38 3.60 29.14
N LYS A 92 30.48 2.82 29.26
CA LYS A 92 30.79 1.85 30.34
C LYS A 92 30.49 0.34 30.18
N SER A 93 30.29 -0.19 28.96
CA SER A 93 30.25 -1.65 28.79
C SER A 93 31.62 -2.21 28.35
N ARG A 94 32.42 -2.71 29.30
CA ARG A 94 33.72 -3.41 29.07
C ARG A 94 33.56 -4.78 28.38
N VAL A 95 32.32 -5.20 28.07
CA VAL A 95 31.99 -6.48 27.44
C VAL A 95 31.77 -6.29 25.93
N LYS A 96 32.70 -6.77 25.10
CA LYS A 96 32.53 -6.92 23.64
C LYS A 96 31.49 -8.03 23.37
N ARG A 97 30.20 -7.71 23.34
CA ARG A 97 29.18 -8.66 22.84
C ARG A 97 29.31 -8.77 21.32
N ARG A 98 29.35 -10.00 20.78
CA ARG A 98 29.31 -10.26 19.33
C ARG A 98 28.07 -9.55 18.76
N ARG A 99 28.27 -8.66 17.78
CA ARG A 99 27.16 -8.00 17.06
C ARG A 99 26.47 -9.09 16.25
N PRO A 100 25.14 -9.27 16.35
CA PRO A 100 24.42 -10.09 15.39
C PRO A 100 24.69 -9.54 13.99
N SER A 101 25.28 -10.38 13.14
CA SER A 101 25.53 -10.04 11.74
C SER A 101 24.18 -10.11 11.00
N GLY A 102 23.63 -8.95 10.68
CA GLY A 102 22.42 -8.91 9.87
C GLY A 102 21.90 -7.50 9.70
N ARG A 103 22.29 -6.84 8.61
CA ARG A 103 21.32 -6.03 7.86
C ARG A 103 20.48 -7.04 7.11
N VAL A 104 19.35 -7.43 7.69
CA VAL A 104 18.25 -7.98 6.90
C VAL A 104 17.32 -6.82 6.65
N GLY A 105 17.34 -6.36 5.42
CA GLY A 105 16.19 -5.81 4.71
C GLY A 105 15.90 -6.77 3.58
#